data_AF-A0A1U7WX58-F1
#
_entry.id   AF-A0A1U7WX58-F1
#
_cell.length_a   1.000
_cell.length_b   1.000
_cell.length_c   1.000
_cell.angle_alpha   90.00
_cell.angle_beta   90.00
_cell.angle_gamma   90.00
#
_symmetry.space_group_name_H-M   'P 1'
#
loop_
_entity.id
_entity.type
_entity.pdbx_description
1 polymer ?
#
loop_
_entity_poly.entity_id
_entity_poly.type
_entity_poly.pdbx_seq_one_letter_code
_entity_poly.pdbx_strand_id
1 'polypeptide(L)'
;MALNSTDDSLNISAARTINQPAAIIIDSTHLYYLHSSDSPGMVLVNLVFDGKEYGGWRRAIIIALSVKNKFGFIDGTFYQSDVTSTDFKHWNRCNDMVISWILNSLSKDIAESVLYSKTANGIWKELEVRFGQCNGAQLYQLQKELSDIVQGTSDIAGYYTKVKRI
;
A
#
# COMPACT_ATOMS: atom_id res chain seq x y z
N MET A 1 -11.48 -67.63 50.19
CA MET A 1 -10.30 -66.79 50.49
C MET A 1 -9.85 -66.21 49.16
N ALA A 2 -10.17 -64.95 48.91
CA ALA A 2 -9.87 -64.25 47.66
C ALA A 2 -8.44 -63.70 47.69
N LEU A 3 -7.69 -63.84 46.60
CA LEU A 3 -6.50 -63.03 46.32
C LEU A 3 -6.55 -62.54 44.88
N ASN A 4 -6.72 -61.22 44.77
CA ASN A 4 -6.47 -60.38 43.60
C ASN A 4 -4.97 -60.36 43.26
N SER A 5 -4.66 -60.23 41.97
CA SER A 5 -3.49 -59.49 41.44
C SER A 5 -3.65 -59.37 39.92
N THR A 6 -4.46 -58.41 39.45
CA THR A 6 -4.02 -57.22 38.68
C THR A 6 -3.24 -57.54 37.41
N ASP A 7 -4.01 -57.55 36.31
CA ASP A 7 -3.60 -57.48 34.92
C ASP A 7 -3.18 -56.03 34.61
N ASP A 8 -1.90 -55.80 34.35
CA ASP A 8 -1.31 -54.47 34.16
C ASP A 8 -0.63 -54.43 32.78
N SER A 9 -1.45 -54.27 31.75
CA SER A 9 -0.97 -53.91 30.40
C SER A 9 -1.83 -52.81 29.79
N LEU A 10 -1.71 -51.60 30.35
CA LEU A 10 -2.14 -50.37 29.67
C LEU A 10 -1.05 -49.93 28.69
N ASN A 11 -1.15 -50.42 27.45
CA ASN A 11 -0.45 -49.85 26.31
C ASN A 11 -1.11 -48.52 25.92
N ILE A 12 -0.72 -47.43 26.60
CA ILE A 12 -1.12 -46.08 26.20
C ILE A 12 -0.10 -45.59 25.18
N SER A 13 -0.40 -45.81 23.91
CA SER A 13 0.22 -45.06 22.81
C SER A 13 -0.16 -43.59 22.97
N ALA A 14 0.72 -42.82 23.61
CA ALA A 14 0.63 -41.36 23.67
C ALA A 14 0.78 -40.81 22.24
N ALA A 15 -0.33 -40.67 21.54
CA ALA A 15 -0.40 -39.89 20.32
C ALA A 15 -0.01 -38.46 20.67
N ARG A 16 1.19 -38.05 20.25
CA ARG A 16 1.62 -36.65 20.29
C ARG A 16 0.68 -35.86 19.38
N THR A 17 -0.32 -35.20 19.96
CA THR A 17 -1.06 -34.14 19.27
C THR A 17 -0.09 -33.00 19.06
N ILE A 18 0.61 -33.02 17.92
CA ILE A 18 1.31 -31.84 17.42
C ILE A 18 0.20 -30.84 17.11
N ASN A 19 -0.01 -29.87 17.98
CA ASN A 19 -0.79 -28.67 17.67
C ASN A 19 -0.03 -27.94 16.55
N GLN A 20 -0.28 -28.33 15.30
CA GLN A 20 0.02 -27.47 14.16
C GLN A 20 -0.74 -26.16 14.39
N PRO A 21 -0.09 -24.99 14.35
CA PRO A 21 -0.84 -23.74 14.32
C PRO A 21 -1.76 -23.82 13.10
N ALA A 22 -3.06 -23.72 13.33
CA ALA A 22 -4.05 -23.74 12.27
C ALA A 22 -3.62 -22.71 11.21
N ALA A 23 -3.35 -23.18 9.98
CA ALA A 23 -3.00 -22.31 8.89
C ALA A 23 -4.16 -21.31 8.70
N ILE A 24 -3.89 -20.02 8.91
CA ILE A 24 -4.87 -18.97 8.67
C ILE A 24 -5.21 -19.01 7.19
N ILE A 25 -6.43 -19.42 6.86
CA ILE A 25 -6.95 -19.38 5.49
C ILE A 25 -7.28 -17.91 5.20
N ILE A 26 -6.39 -17.25 4.47
CA ILE A 26 -6.61 -15.89 3.99
C ILE A 26 -7.50 -16.00 2.74
N ASP A 27 -8.79 -15.70 2.91
CA ASP A 27 -9.72 -15.63 1.78
C ASP A 27 -9.48 -14.37 0.91
N SER A 28 -10.14 -14.29 -0.24
CA SER A 28 -9.96 -13.18 -1.19
C SER A 28 -10.43 -11.80 -0.69
N THR A 29 -11.25 -11.76 0.36
CA THR A 29 -11.76 -10.54 1.01
C THR A 29 -10.90 -10.12 2.20
N HIS A 30 -10.06 -11.01 2.70
CA HIS A 30 -9.16 -10.74 3.82
C HIS A 30 -8.19 -9.60 3.48
N LEU A 31 -7.96 -8.70 4.44
CA LEU A 31 -7.18 -7.47 4.19
C LEU A 31 -5.70 -7.74 3.85
N TYR A 32 -5.13 -8.83 4.37
CA TYR A 32 -3.78 -9.34 4.02
C TYR A 32 -3.74 -10.29 2.81
N TYR A 33 -4.83 -10.43 2.05
CA TYR A 33 -4.82 -11.21 0.82
C TYR A 33 -4.00 -10.51 -0.27
N LEU A 34 -3.15 -11.27 -0.95
CA LEU A 34 -2.47 -10.85 -2.18
C LEU A 34 -2.97 -11.73 -3.31
N HIS A 35 -3.47 -11.10 -4.37
CA HIS A 35 -3.94 -11.83 -5.54
C HIS A 35 -2.74 -12.41 -6.29
N SER A 36 -2.91 -13.53 -6.99
CA SER A 36 -1.82 -14.20 -7.71
C SER A 36 -1.20 -13.35 -8.83
N SER A 37 -1.95 -12.37 -9.35
CA SER A 37 -1.45 -11.39 -10.32
C SER A 37 -0.60 -10.29 -9.70
N ASP A 38 -0.61 -10.15 -8.37
CA ASP A 38 0.04 -9.04 -7.68
C ASP A 38 1.54 -9.29 -7.64
N SER A 39 2.29 -8.37 -8.23
CA SER A 39 3.74 -8.41 -8.25
C SER A 39 4.31 -7.04 -7.95
N PRO A 40 5.51 -6.96 -7.34
CA PRO A 40 6.15 -5.70 -7.02
C PRO A 40 6.30 -4.76 -8.24
N GLY A 41 6.56 -5.33 -9.43
CA GLY A 41 6.73 -4.60 -10.69
C GLY A 41 5.43 -4.19 -11.39
N MET A 42 4.26 -4.46 -10.81
CA MET A 42 2.98 -4.03 -11.38
C MET A 42 2.90 -2.51 -11.42
N VAL A 43 2.58 -1.97 -12.59
CA VAL A 43 2.32 -0.54 -12.78
C VAL A 43 0.90 -0.23 -12.30
N LEU A 44 0.77 0.34 -11.10
CA LEU A 44 -0.53 0.77 -10.57
C LEU A 44 -1.08 2.01 -11.28
N VAL A 45 -0.17 2.91 -11.65
CA VAL A 45 -0.48 4.19 -12.29
C VAL A 45 0.53 4.41 -13.40
N ASN A 46 0.05 4.81 -14.58
CA ASN A 46 0.94 5.12 -15.72
C ASN A 46 1.68 6.46 -15.54
N LEU A 47 1.40 7.20 -14.47
CA LEU A 47 2.01 8.49 -14.17
C LEU A 47 3.17 8.29 -13.20
N VAL A 48 4.38 8.61 -13.64
CA VAL A 48 5.54 8.72 -12.76
C VAL A 48 5.51 10.10 -12.11
N PHE A 49 5.47 10.14 -10.78
CA PHE A 49 5.51 11.39 -10.04
C PHE A 49 6.92 11.94 -9.97
N ASP A 50 7.13 13.11 -10.57
CA ASP A 50 8.40 13.82 -10.67
C ASP A 50 8.48 15.06 -9.77
N GLY A 51 7.50 15.25 -8.88
CA GLY A 51 7.36 16.44 -8.03
C GLY A 51 6.30 17.42 -8.51
N LYS A 52 5.74 17.24 -9.72
CA LYS A 52 4.67 18.07 -10.27
C LYS A 52 3.32 17.35 -10.22
N GLU A 53 2.23 18.13 -10.25
CA GLU A 53 0.85 17.62 -10.29
C GLU A 53 0.54 16.57 -9.20
N TYR A 54 1.09 16.77 -7.98
CA TYR A 54 0.96 15.82 -6.87
C TYR A 54 -0.48 15.36 -6.64
N GLY A 55 -1.45 16.26 -6.74
CA GLY A 55 -2.87 15.93 -6.57
C GLY A 55 -3.39 14.86 -7.54
N GLY A 56 -2.96 14.90 -8.80
CA GLY A 56 -3.33 13.94 -9.83
C GLY A 56 -2.75 12.55 -9.55
N TRP A 57 -1.44 12.49 -9.32
CA TRP A 57 -0.75 11.25 -8.94
C TRP A 57 -1.32 10.64 -7.65
N ARG A 58 -1.47 11.47 -6.62
CA ARG A 58 -2.02 11.09 -5.32
C ARG A 58 -3.40 10.44 -5.49
N ARG A 59 -4.29 11.06 -6.26
CA ARG A 59 -5.63 10.52 -6.52
C ARG A 59 -5.58 9.19 -7.25
N ALA A 60 -4.68 9.05 -8.24
CA ALA A 60 -4.51 7.82 -8.99
C ALA A 60 -4.03 6.66 -8.10
N ILE A 61 -3.04 6.89 -7.22
CA ILE A 61 -2.56 5.88 -6.26
C ILE A 61 -3.67 5.44 -5.30
N ILE A 62 -4.43 6.39 -4.75
CA ILE A 62 -5.55 6.08 -3.86
C ILE A 62 -6.55 5.14 -4.54
N ILE A 63 -6.98 5.48 -5.77
CA ILE A 63 -7.93 4.66 -6.53
C ILE A 63 -7.37 3.26 -6.78
N ALA A 64 -6.12 3.17 -7.26
CA ALA A 64 -5.49 1.89 -7.56
C ALA A 64 -5.41 1.00 -6.31
N LEU A 65 -4.97 1.53 -5.16
CA LEU A 65 -4.88 0.78 -3.91
C LEU A 65 -6.26 0.41 -3.35
N SER A 66 -7.28 1.26 -3.51
CA SER A 66 -8.65 0.94 -3.10
C SER A 66 -9.20 -0.26 -3.86
N VAL A 67 -9.01 -0.34 -5.18
CA VAL A 67 -9.44 -1.50 -6.00
C VAL A 67 -8.79 -2.81 -5.52
N LYS A 68 -7.57 -2.74 -4.97
CA LYS A 68 -6.84 -3.90 -4.46
C LYS A 68 -7.08 -4.19 -2.98
N ASN A 69 -7.95 -3.43 -2.31
CA ASN A 69 -8.14 -3.48 -0.85
C ASN A 69 -6.82 -3.28 -0.07
N LYS A 70 -6.01 -2.31 -0.50
CA LYS A 70 -4.70 -1.98 0.09
C LYS A 70 -4.57 -0.53 0.54
N PHE A 71 -5.62 0.27 0.36
CA PHE A 71 -5.64 1.67 0.81
C PHE A 71 -5.35 1.81 2.32
N GLY A 72 -5.77 0.83 3.12
CA GLY A 72 -5.55 0.81 4.57
C GLY A 72 -4.08 0.86 5.01
N PHE A 73 -3.15 0.46 4.13
CA PHE A 73 -1.71 0.51 4.39
C PHE A 73 -1.12 1.91 4.29
N ILE A 74 -1.74 2.80 3.50
CA ILE A 74 -1.26 4.17 3.33
C ILE A 74 -1.99 5.18 4.21
N ASP A 75 -3.27 4.96 4.52
CA ASP A 75 -4.01 5.83 5.46
C ASP A 75 -3.72 5.50 6.93
N GLY A 76 -3.19 4.30 7.20
CA GLY A 76 -2.80 3.83 8.53
C GLY A 76 -3.92 3.14 9.30
N THR A 77 -5.04 2.82 8.66
CA THR A 77 -6.11 2.01 9.27
C THR A 77 -5.71 0.54 9.44
N PHE A 78 -4.76 0.05 8.63
CA PHE A 78 -4.16 -1.29 8.78
C PHE A 78 -2.87 -1.22 9.58
N TYR A 79 -3.01 -1.22 10.91
CA TYR A 79 -1.90 -1.13 11.84
C TYR A 79 -0.95 -2.33 11.74
N GLN A 80 0.33 -2.07 12.01
CA GLN A 80 1.33 -3.10 12.15
C GLN A 80 0.95 -4.04 13.30
N SER A 81 0.79 -5.32 12.99
CA SER A 81 0.50 -6.36 13.98
C SER A 81 1.71 -6.55 14.92
N ASP A 82 1.45 -7.08 16.12
CA ASP A 82 2.52 -7.48 17.05
C ASP A 82 3.46 -8.48 16.38
N VAL A 83 4.78 -8.32 16.57
CA VAL A 83 5.83 -9.18 15.97
C VAL A 83 5.66 -10.66 16.35
N THR A 84 5.01 -10.93 17.48
CA THR A 84 4.69 -12.28 17.97
C THR A 84 3.46 -12.90 17.31
N SER A 85 2.64 -12.10 16.62
CA SER A 85 1.43 -12.56 15.95
C SER A 85 1.73 -13.30 14.65
N THR A 86 0.87 -14.27 14.31
CA THR A 86 0.87 -14.96 13.01
C THR A 86 0.59 -14.01 11.85
N ASP A 87 -0.07 -12.90 12.12
CA ASP A 87 -0.50 -11.91 11.13
C ASP A 87 0.63 -10.96 10.73
N PHE A 88 1.64 -10.79 11.58
CA PHE A 88 2.78 -9.92 11.31
C PHE A 88 3.45 -10.21 9.96
N LYS A 89 3.67 -11.50 9.65
CA LYS A 89 4.29 -11.90 8.37
C LYS A 89 3.41 -11.54 7.16
N HIS A 90 2.09 -11.66 7.30
CA HIS A 90 1.12 -11.37 6.26
C HIS A 90 0.96 -9.85 6.05
N TRP A 91 0.89 -9.10 7.15
CA TRP A 91 0.94 -7.65 7.14
C TRP A 91 2.21 -7.13 6.49
N ASN A 92 3.39 -7.65 6.89
CA ASN A 92 4.68 -7.21 6.37
C ASN A 92 4.79 -7.43 4.86
N ARG A 93 4.36 -8.60 4.37
CA ARG A 93 4.34 -8.89 2.94
C ARG A 93 3.46 -7.91 2.15
N CYS A 94 2.28 -7.58 2.67
CA CYS A 94 1.40 -6.62 2.03
C CYS A 94 1.97 -5.19 2.08
N ASN A 95 2.55 -4.80 3.21
CA ASN A 95 3.23 -3.51 3.36
C ASN A 95 4.37 -3.37 2.34
N ASP A 96 5.24 -4.38 2.20
CA ASP A 96 6.36 -4.38 1.25
C ASP A 96 5.88 -4.31 -0.21
N MET A 97 4.75 -4.97 -0.51
CA MET A 97 4.11 -4.87 -1.82
C MET A 97 3.64 -3.44 -2.12
N VAL A 98 2.97 -2.79 -1.16
CA VAL A 98 2.50 -1.42 -1.32
C VAL A 98 3.68 -0.43 -1.41
N ILE A 99 4.73 -0.63 -0.61
CA ILE A 99 5.99 0.14 -0.72
C ILE A 99 6.54 0.02 -2.15
N SER A 100 6.65 -1.20 -2.68
CA SER A 100 7.18 -1.44 -4.02
C SER A 100 6.38 -0.70 -5.09
N TRP A 101 5.05 -0.75 -5.02
CA TRP A 101 4.18 -0.04 -5.96
C TRP A 101 4.29 1.48 -5.86
N ILE A 102 4.40 2.02 -4.64
CA ILE A 102 4.62 3.46 -4.45
C ILE A 102 5.96 3.84 -5.06
N LEU A 103 7.06 3.19 -4.67
CA LEU A 103 8.40 3.49 -5.17
C LEU A 103 8.49 3.43 -6.70
N ASN A 104 7.87 2.43 -7.32
CA ASN A 104 7.85 2.27 -8.78
C ASN A 104 7.02 3.34 -9.51
N SER A 105 6.17 4.08 -8.79
CA SER A 105 5.41 5.21 -9.33
C SER A 105 6.08 6.57 -9.13
N LEU A 106 7.25 6.61 -8.50
CA LEU A 106 8.02 7.83 -8.23
C LEU A 106 9.18 7.97 -9.21
N SER A 107 9.62 9.20 -9.48
CA SER A 107 10.91 9.44 -10.10
C SER A 107 12.03 8.91 -9.19
N LYS A 108 13.20 8.60 -9.79
CA LYS A 108 14.33 8.02 -9.06
C LYS A 108 14.75 8.88 -7.85
N ASP A 109 14.87 10.19 -8.06
CA ASP A 109 15.29 11.12 -7.01
C ASP A 109 14.32 11.14 -5.81
N ILE A 110 13.00 11.09 -6.08
CA ILE A 110 11.99 11.07 -5.03
C ILE A 110 11.98 9.70 -4.34
N ALA A 111 12.04 8.61 -5.11
CA ALA A 111 12.07 7.24 -4.59
C ALA A 111 13.25 7.02 -3.64
N GLU A 112 14.45 7.47 -4.02
CA GLU A 112 15.66 7.39 -3.19
C GLU A 112 15.49 8.13 -1.86
N SER A 113 14.80 9.28 -1.86
CA SER A 113 14.60 10.07 -0.65
C SER A 113 13.71 9.40 0.40
N VAL A 114 12.82 8.48 -0.02
CA VAL A 114 11.87 7.78 0.88
C VAL A 114 12.17 6.28 1.02
N LEU A 115 13.21 5.77 0.34
CA LEU A 115 13.51 4.34 0.20
C LEU A 115 13.65 3.59 1.54
N TYR A 116 14.21 4.26 2.56
CA TYR A 116 14.50 3.65 3.86
C TYR A 116 13.30 3.67 4.83
N SER A 117 12.15 4.20 4.41
CA SER A 117 10.94 4.17 5.21
C SER A 117 10.43 2.74 5.38
N LYS A 118 10.19 2.35 6.62
CA LYS A 118 9.78 0.97 6.97
C LYS A 118 8.34 0.62 6.59
N THR A 119 7.49 1.63 6.41
CA THR A 119 6.05 1.42 6.19
C THR A 119 5.55 2.24 5.00
N ALA A 120 4.59 1.69 4.28
CA ALA A 120 3.89 2.40 3.20
C ALA A 120 3.24 3.70 3.72
N ASN A 121 2.64 3.66 4.92
CA ASN A 121 2.10 4.84 5.60
C ASN A 121 3.18 5.91 5.87
N GLY A 122 4.40 5.50 6.23
CA GLY A 122 5.52 6.39 6.46
C GLY A 122 5.91 7.14 5.18
N ILE A 123 6.10 6.40 4.08
CA ILE A 123 6.36 6.98 2.76
C ILE A 123 5.23 7.94 2.38
N TRP A 124 3.98 7.48 2.51
CA TRP A 124 2.81 8.28 2.14
C TRP A 124 2.77 9.62 2.89
N LYS A 125 2.97 9.60 4.20
CA LYS A 125 3.00 10.81 5.04
C LYS A 125 4.13 11.75 4.66
N GLU A 126 5.32 11.23 4.38
CA GLU A 126 6.45 12.07 3.96
C GLU A 126 6.15 12.80 2.64
N LEU A 127 5.56 12.09 1.68
CA LEU A 127 5.14 12.67 0.41
C LEU A 127 4.02 13.71 0.58
N GLU A 128 3.03 13.44 1.43
CA GLU A 128 1.95 14.41 1.75
C GLU A 128 2.51 15.68 2.41
N VAL A 129 3.45 15.55 3.35
CA VAL A 129 4.08 16.70 3.99
C VAL A 129 4.90 17.52 3.00
N ARG A 130 5.66 16.84 2.12
CA ARG A 130 6.57 17.52 1.18
C ARG A 130 5.84 18.14 -0.02
N PHE A 131 4.83 17.46 -0.57
CA PHE A 131 4.19 17.81 -1.85
C PHE A 131 2.68 18.06 -1.76
N GLY A 132 2.04 17.67 -0.66
CA GLY A 132 0.60 17.86 -0.44
C GLY A 132 0.22 19.28 -0.01
N GLN A 133 1.19 20.08 0.43
CA GLN A 133 0.92 21.48 0.77
C GLN A 133 0.98 22.36 -0.47
N CYS A 134 -0.06 23.15 -0.68
CA CYS A 134 -0.05 24.24 -1.65
C CYS A 134 0.87 25.34 -1.12
N ASN A 135 2.15 25.29 -1.46
CA ASN A 135 3.09 26.34 -1.03
C ASN A 135 2.90 27.61 -1.89
N GLY A 136 3.27 28.77 -1.35
CA GLY A 136 3.07 30.06 -2.03
C GLY A 136 3.74 30.15 -3.41
N ALA A 137 4.84 29.39 -3.62
CA ALA A 137 5.50 29.28 -4.91
C ALA A 137 4.64 28.50 -5.93
N GLN A 138 3.99 27.43 -5.51
CA GLN A 138 3.06 26.66 -6.33
C GLN A 138 1.83 27.49 -6.70
N LEU A 139 1.27 28.25 -5.75
CA LEU A 139 0.18 29.18 -6.03
C LEU A 139 0.60 30.24 -7.05
N TYR A 140 1.76 30.86 -6.87
CA TYR A 140 2.27 31.86 -7.82
C TYR A 140 2.53 31.24 -9.20
N GLN A 141 3.09 30.03 -9.26
CA GLN A 141 3.31 29.32 -10.51
C GLN A 141 1.99 29.03 -11.23
N LEU A 142 0.96 28.56 -10.52
CA LEU A 142 -0.38 28.32 -11.09
C LEU A 142 -1.02 29.63 -11.57
N GLN A 143 -0.89 30.72 -10.80
CA GLN A 143 -1.38 32.04 -11.21
C GLN A 143 -0.67 32.56 -12.47
N LYS A 144 0.64 32.35 -12.55
CA LYS A 144 1.43 32.71 -13.73
C LYS A 144 1.01 31.88 -14.94
N GLU A 145 0.92 30.55 -14.80
CA GLU A 145 0.46 29.67 -15.88
C GLU A 145 -0.94 30.04 -16.37
N LEU A 146 -1.86 30.38 -15.45
CA LEU A 146 -3.19 30.84 -15.82
C LEU A 146 -3.17 32.17 -16.59
N SER A 147 -2.30 33.09 -16.19
CA SER A 147 -2.14 34.39 -16.85
C SER A 147 -1.51 34.27 -18.24
N ASP A 148 -0.61 33.29 -18.40
CA ASP A 148 0.09 33.03 -19.66
C ASP A 148 -0.74 32.16 -20.63
N ILE A 149 -1.82 31.52 -20.15
CA ILE A 149 -2.70 30.71 -21.00
C ILE A 149 -3.49 31.61 -21.97
N VAL A 150 -3.21 31.41 -23.25
CA VAL A 150 -3.96 31.99 -24.38
C VAL A 150 -4.50 30.88 -25.27
N GLN A 151 -5.64 31.12 -25.93
CA GLN A 151 -6.26 30.14 -26.82
C GLN A 151 -5.33 29.74 -27.98
N GLY A 152 -4.66 30.72 -28.58
CA GLY A 152 -3.74 30.51 -29.70
C GLY A 152 -4.43 29.80 -30.87
N THR A 153 -3.83 28.69 -31.32
CA THR A 153 -4.37 27.82 -32.39
C THR A 153 -5.24 26.68 -31.86
N SER A 154 -5.50 26.61 -30.54
CA SER A 154 -6.34 25.57 -29.94
C SER A 154 -7.81 25.82 -30.25
N ASP A 155 -8.57 24.75 -30.47
CA ASP A 155 -10.02 24.83 -30.49
C ASP A 155 -10.57 25.18 -29.09
N ILE A 156 -11.86 25.50 -29.03
CA ILE A 156 -12.53 25.93 -27.79
C ILE A 156 -12.43 24.82 -26.72
N ALA A 157 -12.60 23.57 -27.12
CA ALA A 157 -12.51 22.43 -26.21
C ALA A 157 -11.09 22.25 -25.66
N GLY A 158 -10.06 22.34 -26.50
CA GLY A 158 -8.66 22.25 -26.10
C GLY A 158 -8.22 23.39 -25.21
N TYR A 159 -8.64 24.62 -25.50
CA TYR A 159 -8.39 25.77 -24.62
C TYR A 159 -9.07 25.60 -23.25
N TYR A 160 -10.36 25.26 -23.24
CA TYR A 160 -11.10 25.05 -21.99
C TYR A 160 -10.48 23.92 -21.14
N THR A 161 -10.02 22.85 -21.78
CA THR A 161 -9.34 21.75 -21.10
C THR A 161 -8.01 22.20 -20.47
N LYS A 162 -7.24 23.05 -21.16
CA LYS A 162 -6.00 23.64 -20.60
C LYS A 162 -6.30 24.52 -19.38
N VAL A 163 -7.30 25.38 -19.46
CA VAL A 163 -7.73 26.25 -18.35
C VAL A 163 -8.18 25.42 -17.15
N LYS A 164 -8.97 24.36 -17.39
CA LYS A 164 -9.51 23.50 -16.34
C LYS A 164 -8.48 22.58 -15.66
N ARG A 165 -7.31 22.40 -16.27
CA ARG A 165 -6.22 21.56 -15.73
C ARG A 165 -5.40 22.29 -14.67
N ILE A 166 -5.31 23.62 -14.75
CA ILE A 166 -4.73 24.47 -13.69
C ILE A 166 -5.65 24.44 -12.46
#